data_AF-A0A7K0NQ46-F1
#
_entry.id   AF-A0A7K0NQ46-F1
#
_cell.length_a   1.000
_cell.length_b   1.000
_cell.length_c   1.000
_cell.angle_alpha   90.00
_cell.angle_beta   90.00
_cell.angle_gamma   90.00
#
_symmetry.space_group_name_H-M   'P 1'
#
loop_
_entity.id
_entity.type
_entity.pdbx_description
1 polymer ?
#
loop_
_entity_poly.entity_id
_entity_poly.type
_entity_poly.pdbx_seq_one_letter_code
_entity_poly.pdbx_strand_id
1 'polypeptide(L)' 'ETLRSLGLKRIGDVVVKEDRPEIRGMVVAVRHLVKVEEVE' A
#
# COMPACT_ATOMS: atom_id res chain seq x y z
N GLU A 1 9.49 -1.14 -7.50
CA GLU A 1 9.87 -1.81 -6.24
C GLU A 1 8.81 -1.63 -5.16
N THR A 2 8.35 -0.41 -4.91
CA THR A 2 7.37 -0.04 -3.86
C THR A 2 6.12 -0.91 -3.80
N LEU A 3 5.51 -1.29 -4.93
CA LEU A 3 4.32 -2.17 -4.92
C LEU A 3 4.61 -3.55 -4.31
N ARG A 4 5.76 -4.17 -4.67
CA ARG A 4 6.17 -5.45 -4.09
C ARG A 4 6.54 -5.30 -2.61
N SER A 5 7.16 -4.19 -2.23
CA SER A 5 7.49 -3.87 -0.83
C SER A 5 6.25 -3.67 0.05
N LEU A 6 5.18 -3.11 -0.52
CA LEU A 6 3.86 -3.04 0.13
C LEU A 6 3.18 -4.42 0.23
N GLY A 7 3.65 -5.42 -0.49
CA GLY A 7 3.12 -6.78 -0.50
C GLY A 7 2.15 -7.08 -1.65
N LEU A 8 1.95 -6.12 -2.57
CA LEU A 8 1.06 -6.26 -3.72
C LEU A 8 1.76 -7.03 -4.85
N LYS A 9 1.30 -8.25 -5.15
CA LYS A 9 1.93 -9.13 -6.14
C LYS A 9 1.21 -9.16 -7.49
N ARG A 10 -0.10 -8.86 -7.51
CA ARG A 10 -0.97 -8.93 -8.69
C ARG A 10 -2.06 -7.85 -8.65
N ILE A 11 -2.75 -7.64 -9.77
CA ILE A 11 -3.89 -6.69 -9.83
C ILE A 11 -5.03 -7.21 -8.95
N GLY A 12 -5.62 -6.33 -8.14
CA GLY A 12 -6.70 -6.66 -7.22
C GLY A 12 -6.27 -7.32 -5.91
N ASP A 13 -4.96 -7.45 -5.67
CA ASP A 13 -4.42 -7.95 -4.40
C ASP A 13 -4.66 -6.93 -3.28
N VAL A 14 -4.98 -7.42 -2.08
CA VAL A 14 -5.27 -6.59 -0.90
C VAL A 14 -4.34 -7.01 0.23
N VAL A 15 -3.75 -6.02 0.90
CA VAL A 15 -2.82 -6.24 2.01
C VAL A 15 -3.12 -5.23 3.11
N VAL A 16 -3.18 -5.71 4.35
CA VAL A 16 -3.31 -4.88 5.54
C VAL A 16 -1.92 -4.54 6.07
N LYS A 17 -1.70 -3.28 6.41
CA LYS A 17 -0.44 -2.77 6.97
C LYS A 17 -0.75 -1.86 8.14
N GLU A 18 0.16 -1.85 9.11
CA GLU A 18 0.12 -0.91 10.23
C GLU A 18 0.31 0.53 9.72
N ASP A 19 -0.39 1.48 10.35
CA ASP A 19 -0.25 2.90 10.04
C ASP A 19 1.07 3.45 10.58
N ARG A 20 2.12 3.30 9.78
CA ARG A 20 3.46 3.84 10.03
C ARG A 20 3.81 4.90 8.99
N PRO A 21 4.55 5.97 9.37
CA PRO A 21 4.90 7.05 8.45
C PRO A 21 5.69 6.57 7.23
N GLU A 22 6.52 5.53 7.40
CA GLU A 22 7.26 4.87 6.33
C GLU A 22 6.32 4.26 5.26
N ILE A 23 5.30 3.52 5.70
CA ILE A 23 4.28 2.91 4.82
C ILE A 23 3.45 3.99 4.15
N ARG A 24 3.05 5.02 4.90
CA ARG A 24 2.31 6.15 4.36
C ARG A 24 3.09 6.87 3.24
N GLY A 25 4.40 7.08 3.43
CA GLY A 25 5.27 7.64 2.40
C GLY A 25 5.33 6.78 1.14
N MET A 26 5.46 5.46 1.30
CA MET A 26 5.42 4.51 0.18
C MET A 26 4.09 4.56 -0.57
N VAL A 27 2.97 4.60 0.14
CA VAL A 27 1.61 4.70 -0.43
C VAL A 27 1.44 5.99 -1.22
N VAL A 28 1.89 7.13 -0.68
CA VAL A 28 1.80 8.43 -1.36
C VAL A 28 2.55 8.43 -2.69
N ALA A 29 3.72 7.79 -2.75
CA ALA A 29 4.50 7.66 -3.99
C ALA A 29 3.76 6.88 -5.09
N VAL A 30 2.92 5.90 -4.72
CA VAL A 30 2.15 5.07 -5.66
C VAL A 30 0.64 5.33 -5.63
N ARG A 31 0.20 6.48 -5.11
CA ARG A 31 -1.22 6.82 -4.87
C ARG A 31 -2.15 6.72 -6.08
N HIS A 32 -1.60 6.74 -7.29
CA HIS A 32 -2.33 6.65 -8.55
C HIS A 32 -2.61 5.19 -8.98
N LEU A 33 -2.02 4.21 -8.29
CA LEU A 33 -2.12 2.78 -8.61
C LEU A 33 -2.88 1.98 -7.56
N VAL A 34 -3.12 2.55 -6.38
CA VAL A 34 -3.68 1.84 -5.23
C VAL A 34 -4.85 2.63 -4.63
N LYS A 35 -5.80 1.89 -4.07
CA LYS A 35 -6.85 2.44 -3.19
C LYS A 35 -6.49 2.09 -1.75
N VAL A 36 -6.67 3.05 -0.85
CA VAL A 36 -6.38 2.90 0.59
C VAL A 36 -7.68 3.05 1.35
N GLU A 37 -7.91 2.15 2.30
CA GLU A 37 -9.07 2.14 3.19
C GLU A 37 -8.56 1.86 4.60
N GLU A 38 -9.16 2.50 5.60
CA GLU A 38 -8.88 2.21 7.01
C GLU A 38 -9.59 0.91 7.41
N VAL A 39 -8.90 0.06 8.16
CA VAL A 39 -9.41 -1.23 8.66
C VAL A 39 -9.25 -1.29 10.17
N GLU A 40 -10.22 -1.93 10.84
CA GLU A 40 -10.25 -2.11 12.31
C GLU A 40 -9.25 -3.14 12.83
#